data_AF-A0A2K3LL16-F1
#
_entry.id   AF-A0A2K3LL16-F1
#
_cell.length_a   1.000
_cell.length_b   1.000
_cell.length_c   1.000
_cell.angle_alpha   90.00
_cell.angle_beta   90.00
_cell.angle_gamma   90.00
#
_symmetry.space_group_name_H-M   'P 1'
#
loop_
_entity.id
_entity.type
_entity.pdbx_description
1 polymer ?
#
loop_
_entity_poly.entity_id
_entity_poly.type
_entity_poly.pdbx_seq_one_letter_code
_entity_poly.pdbx_strand_id
1 'polypeptide(L)'
;MSHSSEEDTDISDSEISEYEDKCYEELKNGSQNVKTSDEKFTCPYCPKKRKRDYMYKELLQHASGVGQSSSQKRKAREKATHLALVKYLENDLMNIDETPSESADKSDTPIDSGEQFVWPWIGIVVNIPTSRTPDGQTVGASGSKLRDEYKRRGFNPFRVNPLWNFRGHTGIALVEFNKNWPGFDNALAFEKAYALEHHGKKDWLIIASSQQKSGLYAWVARADDYKANNIIGEHLRKMADLKTIPELMEEEAR
;
A
#
# COMPACT_ATOMS: atom_id res chain seq x y z
N MET A 1 41.97 -2.67 5.24
CA MET A 1 42.58 -3.22 6.47
C MET A 1 41.69 -2.88 7.64
N SER A 2 40.85 -3.84 8.07
CA SER A 2 40.39 -3.96 9.44
C SER A 2 40.17 -5.45 9.65
N HIS A 3 41.10 -6.07 10.36
CA HIS A 3 41.02 -7.45 10.81
C HIS A 3 40.00 -7.51 11.95
N SER A 4 39.04 -8.42 11.88
CA SER A 4 38.38 -8.93 13.09
C SER A 4 38.49 -10.44 13.06
N SER A 5 39.17 -10.95 14.08
CA SER A 5 39.61 -12.33 14.26
C SER A 5 38.42 -13.26 14.45
N GLU A 6 38.31 -14.24 13.56
CA GLU A 6 37.46 -15.41 13.72
C GLU A 6 38.00 -16.26 14.89
N GLU A 7 37.44 -16.08 16.09
CA GLU A 7 37.46 -17.13 17.10
C GLU A 7 36.48 -18.23 16.63
N ASP A 8 37.03 -19.36 16.20
CA ASP A 8 36.30 -20.54 15.73
C ASP A 8 35.92 -21.39 16.95
N THR A 9 34.98 -20.89 17.76
CA THR A 9 34.41 -21.66 18.88
C THR A 9 33.41 -22.66 18.29
N ASP A 10 33.77 -23.95 18.34
CA ASP A 10 32.95 -25.04 17.82
C ASP A 10 31.74 -25.24 18.74
N ILE A 11 30.58 -24.71 18.35
CA ILE A 11 29.35 -24.81 19.13
C ILE A 11 28.77 -26.23 19.01
N SER A 12 28.24 -26.75 20.12
CA SER A 12 27.58 -28.05 20.17
C SER A 12 26.15 -27.97 19.60
N ASP A 13 25.58 -29.11 19.19
CA ASP A 13 24.19 -29.16 18.70
C ASP A 13 23.16 -28.66 19.74
N SER A 14 23.48 -28.73 21.04
CA SER A 14 22.67 -28.20 22.14
C SER A 14 22.63 -26.67 22.22
N GLU A 15 23.62 -25.98 21.65
CA GLU A 15 23.75 -24.51 21.70
C GLU A 15 23.23 -23.84 20.43
N ILE A 16 22.70 -24.63 19.47
CA ILE A 16 22.18 -24.14 18.19
C ILE A 16 21.08 -23.10 18.41
N SER A 17 20.16 -23.34 19.34
CA SER A 17 19.03 -22.42 19.61
C SER A 17 19.49 -21.08 20.17
N GLU A 18 20.46 -21.09 21.09
CA GLU A 18 21.00 -19.85 21.69
C GLU A 18 21.80 -19.05 20.66
N TYR A 19 22.56 -19.74 19.81
CA TYR A 19 23.31 -19.12 18.72
C TYR A 19 22.40 -18.59 17.60
N GLU A 20 21.29 -19.29 17.32
CA GLU A 20 20.24 -18.84 16.40
C GLU A 20 19.67 -17.49 16.84
N ASP A 21 19.25 -17.37 18.11
CA ASP A 21 18.67 -16.13 18.63
C ASP A 21 19.68 -14.97 18.58
N LYS A 22 20.95 -15.23 18.92
CA LYS A 22 22.01 -14.22 18.81
C LYS A 22 22.20 -13.74 17.38
N CYS A 23 22.27 -14.67 16.42
CA CYS A 23 22.42 -14.33 15.00
C CYS A 23 21.19 -13.61 14.45
N TYR A 24 19.99 -13.93 14.93
CA TYR A 24 18.75 -13.25 14.57
C TYR A 24 18.77 -11.77 15.01
N GLU A 25 19.18 -11.50 16.25
CA GLU A 25 19.33 -10.11 16.73
C GLU A 25 20.41 -9.33 15.96
N GLU A 26 21.52 -9.98 15.57
CA GLU A 26 22.54 -9.36 14.73
C GLU A 26 22.02 -8.96 13.34
N LEU A 27 21.17 -9.80 12.73
CA LEU A 27 20.48 -9.52 11.46
C LEU A 27 19.51 -8.33 11.60
N LYS A 28 18.74 -8.30 12.69
CA LYS A 28 17.78 -7.24 12.99
C LYS A 28 18.44 -5.87 13.19
N ASN A 29 19.62 -5.86 13.81
CA ASN A 29 20.41 -4.65 14.03
C ASN A 29 21.14 -4.15 12.75
N GLY A 30 20.91 -4.78 11.59
CA GLY A 30 21.49 -4.35 10.31
C GLY A 30 22.97 -4.72 10.14
N SER A 31 23.48 -5.66 10.93
CA SER A 31 24.90 -6.04 10.90
C SER A 31 25.31 -6.78 9.62
N GLN A 32 24.35 -7.30 8.86
CA GLN A 32 24.55 -8.03 7.61
C GLN A 32 23.47 -7.64 6.59
N ASN A 33 23.87 -7.33 5.36
CA ASN A 33 22.93 -6.93 4.30
C ASN A 33 22.31 -8.17 3.63
N VAL A 34 21.05 -8.47 3.97
CA VAL A 34 20.28 -9.59 3.37
C VAL A 34 19.52 -9.16 2.12
N LYS A 35 19.01 -7.92 2.07
CA LYS A 35 18.31 -7.36 0.90
C LYS A 35 19.29 -6.56 0.04
N THR A 36 19.47 -6.93 -1.23
CA THR A 36 20.37 -6.24 -2.16
C THR A 36 19.60 -5.31 -3.13
N SER A 37 18.33 -5.62 -3.40
CA SER A 37 17.39 -4.74 -4.12
C SER A 37 15.95 -5.09 -3.73
N ASP A 38 14.95 -4.36 -4.25
CA ASP A 38 13.53 -4.55 -3.90
C ASP A 38 13.03 -5.99 -4.04
N GLU A 39 13.56 -6.74 -5.00
CA GLU A 39 13.13 -8.11 -5.29
C GLU A 39 14.24 -9.16 -5.06
N LYS A 40 15.47 -8.74 -4.78
CA LYS A 40 16.63 -9.63 -4.70
C LYS A 40 17.27 -9.63 -3.33
N PHE A 41 17.60 -10.82 -2.88
CA PHE A 41 18.18 -11.10 -1.58
C PHE A 41 19.45 -11.94 -1.70
N THR A 42 20.27 -11.88 -0.66
CA THR A 42 21.51 -12.65 -0.53
C THR A 42 21.60 -13.33 0.81
N CYS A 43 22.14 -14.55 0.80
CA CYS A 43 22.53 -15.22 2.03
C CYS A 43 23.89 -14.68 2.48
N PRO A 44 23.98 -13.92 3.59
CA PRO A 44 25.26 -13.37 4.07
C PRO A 44 26.25 -14.48 4.49
N TYR A 45 25.73 -15.65 4.83
CA TYR A 45 26.51 -16.80 5.31
C TYR A 45 27.03 -17.72 4.17
N CYS A 46 26.66 -17.45 2.91
CA CYS A 46 27.07 -18.27 1.75
C CYS A 46 27.78 -17.49 0.62
N PRO A 47 28.86 -16.72 0.90
CA PRO A 47 29.45 -15.77 -0.06
C PRO A 47 30.13 -16.39 -1.29
N LYS A 48 30.47 -17.69 -1.30
CA LYS A 48 31.46 -18.24 -2.26
C LYS A 48 30.95 -19.26 -3.28
N LYS A 49 29.69 -19.73 -3.28
CA LYS A 49 29.35 -20.91 -4.11
C LYS A 49 28.12 -20.93 -5.00
N ARG A 50 27.01 -20.20 -4.78
CA ARG A 50 25.81 -20.33 -5.65
C ARG A 50 24.96 -19.05 -5.65
N LYS A 51 24.48 -18.67 -6.84
CA LYS A 51 23.57 -17.55 -7.21
C LYS A 51 23.66 -16.31 -6.31
N ARG A 52 24.20 -15.22 -6.85
CA ARG A 52 24.38 -13.94 -6.13
C ARG A 52 23.09 -13.21 -5.82
N ASP A 53 21.98 -13.56 -6.48
CA ASP A 53 20.68 -12.96 -6.24
C ASP A 53 19.66 -14.10 -6.11
N TYR A 54 18.96 -14.15 -4.98
CA TYR A 54 17.81 -15.02 -4.74
C TYR A 54 16.54 -14.18 -4.74
N MET A 55 15.43 -14.71 -5.28
CA MET A 55 14.11 -14.20 -4.91
C MET A 55 13.79 -14.59 -3.46
N TYR A 56 12.89 -13.87 -2.77
CA TYR A 56 12.54 -14.15 -1.37
C TYR A 56 12.27 -15.64 -1.10
N LYS A 57 11.40 -16.27 -1.90
CA LYS A 57 11.05 -17.70 -1.78
C LYS A 57 12.25 -18.62 -2.02
N GLU A 58 13.15 -18.27 -2.94
CA GLU A 58 14.35 -19.04 -3.21
C GLU A 58 15.35 -18.94 -2.05
N LEU A 59 15.49 -17.74 -1.45
CA LEU A 59 16.37 -17.53 -0.30
C LEU A 59 15.84 -18.27 0.92
N LEU A 60 14.54 -18.17 1.18
CA LEU A 60 13.88 -18.87 2.29
C LEU A 60 14.06 -20.38 2.16
N GLN A 61 13.83 -20.94 0.96
CA GLN A 61 14.06 -22.35 0.70
C GLN A 61 15.53 -22.75 0.85
N HIS A 62 16.46 -21.90 0.40
CA HIS A 62 17.89 -22.11 0.60
C HIS A 62 18.26 -22.15 2.08
N ALA A 63 17.85 -21.14 2.86
CA ALA A 63 18.16 -21.00 4.27
C ALA A 63 17.56 -22.15 5.08
N SER A 64 16.27 -22.45 4.86
CA SER A 64 15.58 -23.59 5.47
C SER A 64 16.29 -24.92 5.17
N GLY A 65 16.66 -25.16 3.90
CA GLY A 65 17.36 -26.38 3.50
C GLY A 65 18.74 -26.55 4.13
N VAL A 66 19.44 -25.45 4.48
CA VAL A 66 20.71 -25.51 5.21
C VAL A 66 20.48 -25.66 6.70
N GLY A 67 19.57 -24.87 7.28
CA GLY A 67 19.27 -24.84 8.72
C GLY A 67 18.68 -26.14 9.25
N GLN A 68 17.75 -26.75 8.49
CA GLN A 68 17.08 -27.99 8.86
C GLN A 68 17.83 -29.26 8.39
N SER A 69 19.06 -29.11 7.88
CA SER A 69 19.83 -30.23 7.36
C SER A 69 20.21 -31.22 8.46
N SER A 70 19.82 -32.49 8.29
CA SER A 70 20.25 -33.60 9.14
C SER A 70 21.70 -34.06 8.87
N SER A 71 22.38 -33.45 7.90
CA SER A 71 23.75 -33.82 7.53
C SER A 71 24.76 -33.45 8.62
N GLN A 72 25.58 -34.41 9.01
CA GLN A 72 26.72 -34.21 9.92
C GLN A 72 27.88 -33.44 9.25
N LYS A 73 27.84 -33.25 7.91
CA LYS A 73 28.85 -32.47 7.18
C LYS A 73 28.68 -30.96 7.35
N ARG A 74 27.54 -30.51 7.89
CA ARG A 74 27.23 -29.10 8.14
C ARG A 74 27.49 -28.82 9.61
N LYS A 75 28.34 -27.83 9.91
CA LYS A 75 28.64 -27.41 11.28
C LYS A 75 27.36 -26.88 11.95
N ALA A 76 27.22 -27.08 13.26
CA ALA A 76 26.11 -26.54 14.06
C ALA A 76 25.94 -25.03 13.87
N ARG A 77 27.06 -24.28 13.80
CA ARG A 77 27.10 -22.85 13.48
C ARG A 77 26.49 -22.50 12.12
N GLU A 78 26.75 -23.31 11.08
CA GLU A 78 26.14 -23.10 9.77
C GLU A 78 24.63 -23.31 9.83
N LYS A 79 24.15 -24.29 10.61
CA LYS A 79 22.71 -24.54 10.77
C LYS A 79 22.04 -23.39 11.51
N ALA A 80 22.59 -22.99 12.66
CA ALA A 80 22.06 -21.90 13.49
C ALA A 80 21.97 -20.58 12.73
N THR A 81 23.02 -20.20 11.98
CA THR A 81 23.01 -18.97 11.17
C THR A 81 21.95 -18.98 10.07
N HIS A 82 21.68 -20.12 9.44
CA HIS A 82 20.66 -20.22 8.41
C HIS A 82 19.24 -20.34 9.00
N LEU A 83 19.07 -20.94 10.18
CA LEU A 83 17.80 -20.88 10.93
C LEU A 83 17.47 -19.45 11.35
N ALA A 84 18.46 -18.71 11.85
CA ALA A 84 18.32 -17.29 12.18
C ALA A 84 17.91 -16.46 10.95
N LEU A 85 18.48 -16.77 9.77
CA LEU A 85 18.09 -16.14 8.51
C LEU A 85 16.64 -16.46 8.12
N VAL A 86 16.16 -17.69 8.32
CA VAL A 86 14.75 -18.05 8.11
C VAL A 86 13.86 -17.23 9.04
N LYS A 87 14.18 -17.22 10.34
CA LYS A 87 13.46 -16.45 11.36
C LYS A 87 13.38 -14.96 11.01
N TYR A 88 14.49 -14.39 10.52
CA TYR A 88 14.55 -13.00 10.05
C TYR A 88 13.73 -12.76 8.77
N LEU A 89 13.78 -13.69 7.82
CA LEU A 89 12.98 -13.61 6.60
C LEU A 89 11.47 -13.63 6.89
N GLU A 90 11.04 -14.52 7.78
CA GLU A 90 9.63 -14.75 8.11
C GLU A 90 9.06 -13.71 9.07
N ASN A 91 9.82 -13.25 10.06
CA ASN A 91 9.30 -12.35 11.09
C ASN A 91 9.53 -10.88 10.78
N ASP A 92 10.65 -10.56 10.16
CA ASP A 92 11.03 -9.17 9.89
C ASP A 92 10.82 -8.87 8.41
N LEU A 93 11.34 -9.66 7.46
CA LEU A 93 11.22 -9.32 6.03
C LEU A 93 9.83 -9.56 5.41
N MET A 94 9.01 -10.48 5.93
CA MET A 94 7.59 -10.58 5.56
C MET A 94 6.70 -9.51 6.24
N ASN A 95 7.19 -8.88 7.31
CA ASN A 95 6.50 -7.79 8.01
C ASN A 95 7.08 -6.40 7.68
N ILE A 96 8.13 -6.31 6.86
CA ILE A 96 8.79 -5.06 6.43
C ILE A 96 8.02 -4.32 5.32
N ASP A 97 6.78 -4.72 5.00
CA ASP A 97 5.83 -3.80 4.37
C ASP A 97 5.34 -2.69 5.35
N GLU A 98 5.75 -2.72 6.63
CA GLU A 98 5.48 -1.65 7.58
C GLU A 98 6.72 -1.20 8.38
N THR A 99 7.67 -0.47 7.76
CA THR A 99 8.15 0.87 8.20
C THR A 99 9.45 1.32 7.52
N PRO A 100 9.67 2.64 7.28
CA PRO A 100 10.71 3.14 6.38
C PRO A 100 11.96 3.68 7.10
N SER A 101 13.14 3.42 6.53
CA SER A 101 14.26 4.36 6.61
C SER A 101 14.49 4.96 5.22
N GLU A 102 14.07 6.22 5.11
CA GLU A 102 14.37 7.22 4.09
C GLU A 102 14.80 6.73 2.69
N SER A 103 13.82 6.56 1.80
CA SER A 103 13.59 7.51 0.69
C SER A 103 12.62 6.90 -0.34
N ALA A 104 11.63 7.72 -0.74
CA ALA A 104 10.67 7.49 -1.82
C ALA A 104 9.57 6.41 -1.59
N ASP A 105 8.58 6.82 -0.80
CA ASP A 105 7.16 6.85 -1.22
C ASP A 105 6.55 5.56 -1.80
N LYS A 106 6.21 4.61 -0.91
CA LYS A 106 5.10 3.67 -1.12
C LYS A 106 4.24 3.62 0.14
N SER A 107 3.22 4.47 0.21
CA SER A 107 2.14 4.33 1.18
C SER A 107 1.23 3.16 0.76
N ASP A 108 1.45 1.97 1.30
CA ASP A 108 0.47 0.89 1.28
C ASP A 108 -0.03 0.71 2.71
N THR A 109 -1.03 1.52 3.08
CA THR A 109 -1.84 1.23 4.27
C THR A 109 -2.52 -0.12 4.07
N PRO A 110 -2.43 -1.07 5.02
CA PRO A 110 -3.23 -2.28 4.97
C PRO A 110 -4.70 -1.86 4.92
N ILE A 111 -5.39 -2.24 3.85
CA ILE A 111 -6.84 -2.10 3.77
C ILE A 111 -7.39 -2.97 4.89
N ASP A 112 -7.98 -2.34 5.91
CA ASP A 112 -8.66 -3.05 6.99
C ASP A 112 -9.72 -3.97 6.35
N SER A 113 -9.68 -5.26 6.67
CA SER A 113 -10.64 -6.24 6.16
C SER A 113 -12.11 -5.87 6.48
N GLY A 114 -12.33 -5.02 7.50
CA GLY A 114 -13.63 -4.45 7.84
C GLY A 114 -13.99 -3.16 7.09
N GLU A 115 -13.07 -2.59 6.31
CA GLU A 115 -13.30 -1.35 5.57
C GLU A 115 -14.35 -1.56 4.47
N GLN A 116 -15.40 -0.74 4.52
CA GLN A 116 -16.45 -0.75 3.52
C GLN A 116 -16.20 0.31 2.47
N PHE A 117 -16.19 -0.13 1.22
CA PHE A 117 -16.08 0.69 0.03
C PHE A 117 -17.44 0.85 -0.62
N VAL A 118 -17.63 1.98 -1.32
CA VAL A 118 -18.75 2.12 -2.25
C VAL A 118 -18.46 1.30 -3.50
N TRP A 119 -19.40 0.44 -3.89
CA TRP A 119 -19.33 -0.47 -5.03
C TRP A 119 -20.47 -0.21 -6.03
N PRO A 120 -20.18 0.06 -7.32
CA PRO A 120 -18.86 0.12 -7.97
C PRO A 120 -17.93 1.19 -7.39
N TRP A 121 -16.61 1.09 -7.59
CA TRP A 121 -15.65 2.01 -6.97
C TRP A 121 -15.88 3.45 -7.40
N ILE A 122 -16.18 4.33 -6.43
CA ILE A 122 -16.45 5.75 -6.67
C ILE A 122 -15.39 6.62 -5.99
N GLY A 123 -14.75 7.50 -6.75
CA GLY A 123 -14.01 8.66 -6.25
C GLY A 123 -14.91 9.86 -6.02
N ILE A 124 -14.56 10.71 -5.06
CA ILE A 124 -15.21 12.00 -4.80
C ILE A 124 -14.19 13.08 -5.09
N VAL A 125 -14.58 14.10 -5.85
CA VAL A 125 -13.80 15.31 -6.11
C VAL A 125 -14.60 16.51 -5.62
N VAL A 126 -13.96 17.37 -4.84
CA VAL A 126 -14.55 18.61 -4.33
C VAL A 126 -13.70 19.82 -4.70
N ASN A 127 -14.23 21.00 -4.40
CA ASN A 127 -13.61 22.29 -4.72
C ASN A 127 -13.46 22.55 -6.23
N ILE A 128 -14.34 21.97 -7.06
CA ILE A 128 -14.36 22.22 -8.50
C ILE A 128 -14.74 23.69 -8.74
N PRO A 129 -13.95 24.45 -9.53
CA PRO A 129 -14.24 25.84 -9.82
C PRO A 129 -15.63 26.02 -10.43
N THR A 130 -16.39 26.95 -9.85
CA THR A 130 -17.71 27.34 -10.33
C THR A 130 -17.79 28.86 -10.47
N SER A 131 -18.75 29.32 -11.26
CA SER A 131 -19.03 30.75 -11.43
C SER A 131 -20.51 31.00 -11.27
N ARG A 132 -20.88 32.14 -10.72
CA ARG A 132 -22.28 32.51 -10.52
C ARG A 132 -22.74 33.43 -11.65
N THR A 133 -23.84 33.07 -12.30
CA THR A 133 -24.47 33.91 -13.32
C THR A 133 -25.22 35.08 -12.68
N PRO A 134 -25.54 36.14 -13.45
CA PRO A 134 -26.38 37.24 -12.96
C PRO A 134 -27.75 36.77 -12.43
N ASP A 135 -28.31 35.72 -13.02
CA ASP A 135 -29.57 35.09 -12.60
C ASP A 135 -29.45 34.26 -11.30
N GLY A 136 -28.26 34.24 -10.70
CA GLY A 136 -28.00 33.58 -9.42
C GLY A 136 -27.70 32.09 -9.51
N GLN A 137 -27.70 31.50 -10.72
CA GLN A 137 -27.37 30.10 -10.97
C GLN A 137 -25.86 29.87 -10.98
N THR A 138 -25.42 28.75 -10.42
CA THR A 138 -24.02 28.34 -10.41
C THR A 138 -23.73 27.45 -11.62
N VAL A 139 -22.74 27.83 -12.42
CA VAL A 139 -22.26 27.06 -13.58
C VAL A 139 -20.85 26.53 -13.33
N GLY A 140 -20.52 25.41 -13.95
CA GLY A 140 -19.22 24.75 -13.84
C GLY A 140 -18.91 23.96 -15.10
N ALA A 141 -17.66 23.53 -15.22
CA ALA A 141 -17.26 22.69 -16.35
C ALA A 141 -17.98 21.33 -16.29
N SER A 142 -18.27 20.76 -17.46
CA SER A 142 -18.73 19.37 -17.52
C SER A 142 -17.64 18.41 -17.00
N GLY A 143 -18.04 17.24 -16.50
CA GLY A 143 -17.10 16.24 -15.97
C GLY A 143 -16.15 15.66 -17.01
N SER A 144 -16.42 15.82 -18.32
CA SER A 144 -15.59 15.28 -19.40
C SER A 144 -14.13 15.75 -19.35
N LYS A 145 -13.91 17.04 -19.05
CA LYS A 145 -12.56 17.61 -18.95
C LYS A 145 -11.76 16.96 -17.81
N LEU A 146 -12.38 16.78 -16.65
CA LEU A 146 -11.76 16.10 -15.50
C LEU A 146 -11.52 14.62 -15.80
N ARG A 147 -12.47 13.94 -16.44
CA ARG A 147 -12.30 12.55 -16.87
C ARG A 147 -11.07 12.39 -17.76
N ASP A 148 -10.92 13.25 -18.75
CA ASP A 148 -9.81 13.16 -19.73
C ASP A 148 -8.47 13.53 -19.08
N GLU A 149 -8.46 14.42 -18.08
CA GLU A 149 -7.29 14.66 -17.23
C GLU A 149 -6.92 13.42 -16.41
N TYR A 150 -7.87 12.81 -15.71
CA TYR A 150 -7.62 11.59 -14.92
C TYR A 150 -7.18 10.40 -15.77
N LYS A 151 -7.67 10.28 -17.00
CA LYS A 151 -7.15 9.31 -17.97
C LYS A 151 -5.66 9.57 -18.30
N ARG A 152 -5.28 10.83 -18.54
CA ARG A 152 -3.87 11.19 -18.78
C ARG A 152 -2.97 10.96 -17.57
N ARG A 153 -3.51 11.09 -16.35
CA ARG A 153 -2.81 10.75 -15.09
C ARG A 153 -2.73 9.23 -14.83
N GLY A 154 -3.35 8.40 -15.67
CA GLY A 154 -3.32 6.94 -15.53
C GLY A 154 -4.37 6.35 -14.60
N PHE A 155 -5.29 7.15 -14.04
CA PHE A 155 -6.37 6.66 -13.17
C PHE A 155 -7.52 6.02 -13.94
N ASN A 156 -7.60 6.26 -15.26
CA ASN A 156 -8.55 5.59 -16.15
C ASN A 156 -10.03 5.50 -15.69
N PRO A 157 -10.66 6.56 -15.15
CA PRO A 157 -12.08 6.50 -14.84
C PRO A 157 -12.91 6.39 -16.11
N PHE A 158 -14.03 5.67 -16.04
CA PHE A 158 -14.93 5.57 -17.19
C PHE A 158 -15.84 6.79 -17.28
N ARG A 159 -16.19 7.40 -16.14
CA ARG A 159 -17.09 8.56 -16.08
C ARG A 159 -16.77 9.51 -14.93
N VAL A 160 -17.07 10.80 -15.11
CA VAL A 160 -17.04 11.82 -14.05
C VAL A 160 -18.36 12.57 -14.12
N ASN A 161 -19.13 12.53 -13.03
CA ASN A 161 -20.46 13.11 -12.90
C ASN A 161 -20.47 14.26 -11.90
N PRO A 162 -20.47 15.51 -12.37
CA PRO A 162 -20.71 16.64 -11.49
C PRO A 162 -22.09 16.55 -10.85
N LEU A 163 -22.16 16.90 -9.57
CA LEU A 163 -23.40 16.94 -8.81
C LEU A 163 -24.08 18.30 -8.97
N TRP A 164 -25.38 18.27 -9.21
CA TRP A 164 -26.20 19.45 -9.47
C TRP A 164 -27.32 19.54 -8.44
N ASN A 165 -27.68 20.76 -8.07
CA ASN A 165 -28.88 21.03 -7.29
C ASN A 165 -29.72 22.11 -7.98
N PHE A 166 -30.81 22.53 -7.33
CA PHE A 166 -31.70 23.57 -7.87
C PHE A 166 -31.01 24.92 -8.13
N ARG A 167 -29.84 25.17 -7.51
CA ARG A 167 -29.02 26.38 -7.73
C ARG A 167 -27.94 26.17 -8.80
N GLY A 168 -27.80 24.97 -9.35
CA GLY A 168 -26.82 24.65 -10.39
C GLY A 168 -25.69 23.74 -9.90
N HIS A 169 -24.50 23.93 -10.47
CA HIS A 169 -23.32 23.10 -10.21
C HIS A 169 -22.85 23.26 -8.75
N THR A 170 -22.60 22.15 -8.06
CA THR A 170 -22.28 22.19 -6.61
C THR A 170 -20.79 22.34 -6.28
N GLY A 171 -19.93 22.23 -7.30
CA GLY A 171 -18.47 22.19 -7.09
C GLY A 171 -17.96 20.81 -6.67
N ILE A 172 -18.80 19.79 -6.78
CA ILE A 172 -18.53 18.39 -6.42
C ILE A 172 -18.79 17.51 -7.64
N ALA A 173 -17.98 16.47 -7.84
CA ALA A 173 -18.22 15.43 -8.82
C ALA A 173 -17.91 14.04 -8.26
N LEU A 174 -18.62 13.05 -8.77
CA LEU A 174 -18.33 11.63 -8.54
C LEU A 174 -17.55 11.08 -9.72
N VAL A 175 -16.45 10.38 -9.43
CA VAL A 175 -15.57 9.73 -10.40
C VAL A 175 -15.87 8.24 -10.37
N GLU A 176 -16.38 7.70 -11.46
CA GLU A 176 -16.75 6.29 -11.54
C GLU A 176 -15.63 5.49 -12.20
N PHE A 177 -15.15 4.46 -11.51
CA PHE A 177 -14.13 3.53 -11.99
C PHE A 177 -14.75 2.19 -12.40
N ASN A 178 -14.02 1.42 -13.19
CA ASN A 178 -14.52 0.14 -13.68
C ASN A 178 -14.91 -0.79 -12.53
N LYS A 179 -16.01 -1.53 -12.69
CA LYS A 179 -16.51 -2.50 -11.71
C LYS A 179 -15.69 -3.80 -11.75
N ASN A 180 -14.39 -3.71 -11.49
CA ASN A 180 -13.44 -4.83 -11.47
C ASN A 180 -12.20 -4.46 -10.64
N TRP A 181 -11.30 -5.43 -10.39
CA TRP A 181 -10.08 -5.19 -9.61
C TRP A 181 -9.13 -4.16 -10.23
N PRO A 182 -8.87 -4.13 -11.55
CA PRO A 182 -8.12 -3.02 -12.13
C PRO A 182 -8.77 -1.64 -11.88
N GLY A 183 -10.09 -1.58 -11.82
CA GLY A 183 -10.82 -0.37 -11.43
C GLY A 183 -10.60 0.02 -9.96
N PHE A 184 -10.38 -0.97 -9.08
CA PHE A 184 -10.02 -0.76 -7.69
C PHE A 184 -8.64 -0.12 -7.58
N ASP A 185 -7.65 -0.72 -8.24
CA ASP A 185 -6.27 -0.20 -8.28
C ASP A 185 -6.22 1.24 -8.79
N ASN A 186 -6.98 1.51 -9.86
CA ASN A 186 -7.15 2.84 -10.41
C ASN A 186 -7.75 3.84 -9.40
N ALA A 187 -8.76 3.42 -8.64
CA ALA A 187 -9.40 4.24 -7.62
C ALA A 187 -8.42 4.55 -6.46
N LEU A 188 -7.69 3.55 -5.98
CA LEU A 188 -6.69 3.73 -4.93
C LEU A 188 -5.52 4.62 -5.39
N ALA A 189 -5.05 4.44 -6.63
CA ALA A 189 -4.03 5.32 -7.22
C ALA A 189 -4.50 6.77 -7.28
N PHE A 190 -5.77 7.00 -7.63
CA PHE A 190 -6.39 8.32 -7.59
C PHE A 190 -6.40 8.91 -6.17
N GLU A 191 -6.84 8.16 -5.15
CA GLU A 191 -6.84 8.62 -3.76
C GLU A 191 -5.43 8.93 -3.24
N LYS A 192 -4.48 8.02 -3.49
CA LYS A 192 -3.08 8.17 -3.09
C LYS A 192 -2.45 9.42 -3.71
N ALA A 193 -2.69 9.68 -4.99
CA ALA A 193 -2.14 10.86 -5.65
C ALA A 193 -2.62 12.17 -5.00
N TYR A 194 -3.90 12.27 -4.64
CA TYR A 194 -4.42 13.45 -3.94
C TYR A 194 -3.93 13.55 -2.50
N ALA A 195 -3.81 12.41 -1.80
CA ALA A 195 -3.24 12.39 -0.45
C ALA A 195 -1.78 12.86 -0.41
N LEU A 196 -0.95 12.45 -1.37
CA LEU A 196 0.46 12.86 -1.49
C LEU A 196 0.62 14.36 -1.74
N GLU A 197 -0.33 14.96 -2.45
CA GLU A 197 -0.37 16.40 -2.71
C GLU A 197 -1.00 17.21 -1.55
N HIS A 198 -1.28 16.59 -0.39
CA HIS A 198 -2.03 17.19 0.74
C HIS A 198 -3.42 17.71 0.34
N HIS A 199 -4.02 17.05 -0.62
CA HIS A 199 -5.33 17.36 -1.18
C HIS A 199 -6.32 16.20 -0.95
N GLY A 200 -6.09 15.39 0.09
CA GLY A 200 -6.96 14.29 0.47
C GLY A 200 -8.16 14.73 1.29
N LYS A 201 -8.99 13.76 1.70
CA LYS A 201 -10.17 14.01 2.55
C LYS A 201 -9.82 14.68 3.88
N LYS A 202 -8.74 14.22 4.53
CA LYS A 202 -8.30 14.76 5.82
C LYS A 202 -7.92 16.23 5.69
N ASP A 203 -7.18 16.57 4.64
CA ASP A 203 -6.79 17.95 4.36
C ASP A 203 -8.01 18.83 4.07
N TRP A 204 -8.97 18.30 3.30
CA TRP A 204 -10.23 18.99 3.05
C TRP A 204 -11.02 19.30 4.33
N LEU A 205 -11.03 18.38 5.31
CA LEU A 205 -11.79 18.54 6.56
C LEU A 205 -11.05 19.37 7.61
N ILE A 206 -9.72 19.34 7.65
CA ILE A 206 -8.92 20.02 8.69
C ILE A 206 -8.70 21.50 8.35
N ILE A 207 -8.65 21.88 7.08
CA ILE A 207 -8.45 23.28 6.69
C ILE A 207 -9.64 24.13 7.17
N ALA A 208 -9.35 25.04 8.10
CA ALA A 208 -10.31 25.98 8.65
C ALA A 208 -10.94 26.83 7.54
N SER A 209 -12.20 27.23 7.70
CA SER A 209 -12.92 28.09 6.75
C SER A 209 -12.24 29.44 6.47
N SER A 210 -11.27 29.84 7.30
CA SER A 210 -10.45 31.05 7.14
C SER A 210 -9.20 30.86 6.27
N GLN A 211 -8.78 29.62 6.00
CA GLN A 211 -7.65 29.32 5.13
C GLN A 211 -8.11 29.08 3.70
N GLN A 212 -7.38 29.65 2.74
CA GLN A 212 -7.73 29.54 1.33
C GLN A 212 -7.41 28.14 0.81
N LYS A 213 -8.46 27.35 0.58
CA LYS A 213 -8.34 26.06 -0.12
C LYS A 213 -8.07 26.31 -1.60
N SER A 214 -7.04 25.67 -2.13
CA SER A 214 -6.63 25.83 -3.53
C SER A 214 -6.62 24.48 -4.24
N GLY A 215 -6.95 24.48 -5.53
CA GLY A 215 -7.00 23.25 -6.31
C GLY A 215 -8.15 22.31 -5.91
N LEU A 216 -8.14 21.13 -6.51
CA LEU A 216 -9.13 20.09 -6.26
C LEU A 216 -8.70 19.23 -5.07
N TYR A 217 -9.68 18.71 -4.33
CA TYR A 217 -9.45 17.71 -3.28
C TYR A 217 -10.21 16.45 -3.64
N ALA A 218 -9.61 15.30 -3.35
CA ALA A 218 -10.21 14.04 -3.77
C ALA A 218 -9.83 12.84 -2.89
N TRP A 219 -10.72 11.85 -2.87
CA TRP A 219 -10.57 10.59 -2.14
C TRP A 219 -11.52 9.54 -2.71
N VAL A 220 -11.34 8.27 -2.36
CA VAL A 220 -12.28 7.20 -2.74
C VAL A 220 -13.36 7.10 -1.67
N ALA A 221 -14.62 7.02 -2.11
CA ALA A 221 -15.78 7.03 -1.24
C ALA A 221 -15.82 5.81 -0.32
N ARG A 222 -16.00 6.07 0.98
CA ARG A 222 -16.13 5.05 2.03
C ARG A 222 -17.50 5.10 2.70
N ALA A 223 -17.67 4.25 3.72
CA ALA A 223 -18.91 4.12 4.49
C ALA A 223 -19.46 5.45 5.02
N ASP A 224 -18.60 6.36 5.46
CA ASP A 224 -18.99 7.65 6.02
C ASP A 224 -19.53 8.60 4.94
N ASP A 225 -18.92 8.63 3.75
CA ASP A 225 -19.43 9.37 2.60
C ASP A 225 -20.81 8.85 2.15
N TYR A 226 -20.94 7.53 2.08
CA TYR A 226 -22.19 6.87 1.71
C TYR A 226 -23.32 7.15 2.70
N LYS A 227 -23.03 7.14 4.00
CA LYS A 227 -24.00 7.36 5.08
C LYS A 227 -24.26 8.85 5.36
N ALA A 228 -23.44 9.75 4.83
CA ALA A 228 -23.59 11.18 5.06
C ALA A 228 -24.96 11.70 4.61
N ASN A 229 -25.55 12.59 5.43
CA ASN A 229 -26.80 13.28 5.10
C ASN A 229 -26.51 14.56 4.30
N ASN A 230 -25.97 14.38 3.10
CA ASN A 230 -25.65 15.45 2.17
C ASN A 230 -25.81 14.97 0.72
N ILE A 231 -25.60 15.86 -0.25
CA ILE A 231 -25.75 15.54 -1.68
C ILE A 231 -24.84 14.40 -2.15
N ILE A 232 -23.65 14.24 -1.57
CA ILE A 232 -22.74 13.14 -1.90
C ILE A 232 -23.40 11.82 -1.50
N GLY A 233 -23.75 11.65 -0.22
CA GLY A 233 -24.37 10.43 0.29
C GLY A 233 -25.69 10.11 -0.40
N GLU A 234 -26.52 11.12 -0.69
CA GLU A 234 -27.77 10.93 -1.44
C GLU A 234 -27.56 10.37 -2.85
N HIS A 235 -26.53 10.82 -3.55
CA HIS A 235 -26.20 10.32 -4.88
C HIS A 235 -25.56 8.93 -4.82
N LEU A 236 -24.64 8.69 -3.88
CA LEU A 236 -24.00 7.38 -3.71
C LEU A 236 -25.04 6.28 -3.44
N ARG A 237 -25.98 6.52 -2.51
CA ARG A 237 -27.07 5.59 -2.18
C ARG A 237 -28.02 5.27 -3.34
N LYS A 238 -28.03 6.08 -4.40
CA LYS A 238 -28.87 5.84 -5.59
C LYS A 238 -28.19 4.98 -6.65
N MET A 239 -26.86 4.88 -6.63
CA MET A 239 -26.09 4.30 -7.73
C MET A 239 -25.13 3.17 -7.32
N ALA A 240 -24.94 2.97 -6.03
CA ALA A 240 -23.95 2.03 -5.50
C ALA A 240 -24.40 1.48 -4.15
N ASP A 241 -23.72 0.41 -3.72
CA ASP A 241 -23.90 -0.24 -2.43
C ASP A 241 -22.60 -0.15 -1.60
N LEU A 242 -22.68 -0.48 -0.31
CA LEU A 242 -21.48 -0.68 0.51
C LEU A 242 -21.07 -2.15 0.51
N LYS A 243 -19.80 -2.40 0.23
CA LYS A 243 -19.21 -3.75 0.15
C LYS A 243 -17.84 -3.78 0.82
N THR A 244 -17.45 -4.91 1.38
CA THR A 244 -16.06 -5.15 1.81
C THR A 244 -15.28 -5.89 0.73
N ILE A 245 -13.96 -5.83 0.78
CA ILE A 245 -13.10 -6.58 -0.15
C ILE A 245 -13.35 -8.10 -0.06
N PRO A 246 -13.43 -8.73 1.13
CA PRO A 246 -13.75 -10.16 1.22
C PRO A 246 -15.09 -10.54 0.60
N GLU A 247 -16.13 -9.71 0.77
CA GLU A 247 -17.45 -9.95 0.19
C GLU A 247 -17.39 -9.97 -1.35
N LEU A 248 -16.65 -9.02 -1.95
CA LEU A 248 -16.48 -8.95 -3.40
C LEU A 248 -15.65 -10.12 -3.96
N MET A 249 -14.63 -10.57 -3.22
CA MET A 249 -13.86 -11.76 -3.61
C MET A 249 -14.71 -13.03 -3.57
N GLU A 250 -15.59 -13.18 -2.57
CA GLU A 250 -16.51 -14.32 -2.48
C GLU A 250 -17.55 -14.29 -3.61
N GLU A 251 -18.09 -13.11 -3.94
CA GLU A 251 -19.02 -12.94 -5.05
C GLU A 251 -18.41 -13.28 -6.42
N GLU A 252 -17.13 -12.96 -6.64
CA GLU A 252 -16.44 -13.28 -7.90
C GLU A 252 -16.05 -14.76 -8.02
N ALA A 253 -15.84 -15.45 -6.89
CA ALA A 253 -15.50 -16.87 -6.86
C ALA A 253 -16.71 -17.81 -7.09
N ARG A 254 -17.94 -17.28 -7.14
CA ARG A 254 -19.20 -18.01 -7.26
C ARG A 254 -19.70 -18.08 -8.70
#